data_AF-A0A6J6NY62-F1
#
_entry.id   AF-A0A6J6NY62-F1
#
_cell.length_a   1.000
_cell.length_b   1.000
_cell.length_c   1.000
_cell.angle_alpha   90.00
_cell.angle_beta   90.00
_cell.angle_gamma   90.00
#
_symmetry.space_group_name_H-M   'P 1'
#
loop_
_entity.id
_entity.type
_entity.pdbx_description
1 polymer ?
#
loop_
_entity_poly.entity_id
_entity_poly.type
_entity_poly.pdbx_seq_one_letter_code
_entity_poly.pdbx_strand_id
1 'polypeptide(L)'
;MLTATATVTRPGYLTVGDVSDPTAAVTRLTIEGLAVTIAGTPTVWSRLTAVVTQSVPPVPAAGLSWQWYADGEPIPGATGAVLRLVRDQVGTQITVQVTGLVEDYQTALATSEQTAPVAGVPIEFKVARKTVRPGESVVARGVGYTPGDVVELKFGTRVLRSATADDNGRFEATLVIPADVKVYGNRKVKAVLADLVRFDTVYVLRPSEVRPD
;
A
#
# COMPACT_ATOMS: atom_id res chain seq x y z
N MET A 1 -41.29 6.92 17.22
CA MET A 1 -42.36 6.89 18.24
C MET A 1 -43.69 6.77 17.50
N LEU A 2 -44.57 5.87 17.91
CA LEU A 2 -45.90 5.70 17.31
C LEU A 2 -46.93 5.88 18.42
N THR A 3 -47.85 6.83 18.22
CA THR A 3 -49.05 7.04 19.04
C THR A 3 -50.26 6.88 18.14
N ALA A 4 -51.21 6.03 18.53
CA ALA A 4 -52.47 5.89 17.82
C ALA A 4 -53.52 6.79 18.48
N THR A 5 -54.29 7.53 17.69
CA THR A 5 -55.39 8.36 18.18
C THR A 5 -56.69 7.83 17.58
N ALA A 6 -57.56 7.28 18.41
CA ALA A 6 -58.91 6.90 18.01
C ALA A 6 -59.87 8.04 18.40
N THR A 7 -60.54 8.64 17.42
CA THR A 7 -61.58 9.67 17.68
C THR A 7 -62.93 9.12 17.25
N VAL A 8 -63.82 8.88 18.21
CA VAL A 8 -65.21 8.53 17.93
C VAL A 8 -66.05 9.80 18.03
N THR A 9 -66.66 10.23 16.93
CA THR A 9 -67.50 11.42 16.91
C THR A 9 -68.94 11.02 16.60
N ARG A 10 -69.87 11.28 17.52
CA ARG A 10 -71.32 11.09 17.33
C ARG A 10 -72.03 12.42 17.56
N PRO A 11 -72.79 12.97 16.59
CA PRO A 11 -73.47 14.26 16.75
C PRO A 11 -74.41 14.25 17.97
N GLY A 12 -74.24 15.22 18.87
CA GLY A 12 -75.02 15.35 20.11
C GLY A 12 -74.38 14.74 21.37
N TYR A 13 -73.18 14.15 21.28
CA TYR A 13 -72.41 13.65 22.43
C TYR A 13 -71.04 14.34 22.54
N LEU A 14 -70.50 14.46 23.75
CA LEU A 14 -69.13 14.97 23.99
C LEU A 14 -68.10 14.08 23.29
N THR A 15 -67.14 14.69 22.58
CA THR A 15 -65.99 13.99 22.01
C THR A 15 -65.10 13.49 23.14
N VAL A 16 -64.96 12.18 23.27
CA VAL A 16 -63.98 11.55 24.17
C VAL A 16 -62.84 11.04 23.29
N GLY A 17 -61.65 11.62 23.47
CA GLY A 17 -60.42 11.11 22.88
C GLY A 17 -59.70 10.27 23.93
N ASP A 18 -59.43 9.01 23.61
CA ASP A 18 -58.50 8.19 24.38
C ASP A 18 -57.16 8.23 23.65
N VAL A 19 -56.16 8.83 24.29
CA VAL A 19 -54.79 8.82 23.79
C VAL A 19 -54.08 7.68 24.51
N SER A 20 -53.62 6.68 23.75
CA SER A 20 -52.84 5.58 24.32
C SER A 20 -51.54 6.10 24.91
N ASP A 21 -51.09 5.52 26.02
CA ASP A 21 -49.75 5.77 26.54
C ASP A 21 -48.68 5.51 25.46
N PRO A 22 -47.63 6.35 25.37
CA PRO A 22 -46.57 6.15 24.40
C PRO A 22 -45.88 4.80 24.65
N THR A 23 -45.67 4.04 23.57
CA THR A 23 -44.89 2.80 23.61
C THR A 23 -43.41 3.10 23.87
N ALA A 24 -42.72 2.18 24.55
CA ALA A 24 -41.28 2.29 24.80
C ALA A 24 -40.50 2.49 23.49
N ALA A 25 -39.42 3.26 23.54
CA ALA A 25 -38.57 3.47 22.38
C ALA A 25 -38.01 2.13 21.86
N VAL A 26 -38.06 1.93 20.54
CA VAL A 26 -37.49 0.73 19.91
C VAL A 26 -35.96 0.84 19.95
N THR A 27 -35.32 0.06 20.82
CA THR A 27 -33.86 -0.05 20.87
C THR A 27 -33.37 -0.86 19.68
N ARG A 28 -32.37 -0.35 18.94
CA ARG A 28 -31.73 -1.09 17.84
C ARG A 28 -30.94 -2.29 18.37
N LEU A 29 -30.87 -3.35 17.57
CA LEU A 29 -30.11 -4.57 17.89
C LEU A 29 -28.60 -4.29 17.87
N THR A 30 -27.79 -5.15 18.49
CA THR A 30 -26.32 -4.99 18.52
C THR A 30 -25.65 -5.98 17.57
N ILE A 31 -24.57 -5.56 16.89
CA ILE A 31 -23.71 -6.47 16.12
C ILE A 31 -22.71 -7.10 17.10
N GLU A 32 -22.75 -8.42 17.25
CA GLU A 32 -21.89 -9.15 18.17
C GLU A 32 -20.64 -9.71 17.48
N GLY A 33 -19.52 -9.70 18.21
CA GLY A 33 -18.29 -10.38 17.81
C GLY A 33 -17.63 -9.83 16.54
N LEU A 34 -17.82 -8.54 16.21
CA LEU A 34 -17.10 -7.94 15.09
C LEU A 34 -15.58 -8.04 15.35
N ALA A 35 -14.87 -8.72 14.46
CA ALA A 35 -13.43 -8.93 14.57
C ALA A 35 -12.75 -8.72 13.21
N VAL A 36 -11.53 -8.18 13.24
CA VAL A 36 -10.74 -7.86 12.05
C VAL A 36 -9.29 -8.28 12.25
N THR A 37 -8.68 -8.84 11.21
CA THR A 37 -7.25 -9.16 11.15
C THR A 37 -6.59 -8.48 9.96
N ILE A 38 -5.27 -8.32 10.02
CA ILE A 38 -4.46 -7.81 8.91
C ILE A 38 -3.73 -8.98 8.27
N ALA A 39 -3.92 -9.15 6.96
CA ALA A 39 -3.16 -10.07 6.14
C ALA A 39 -2.11 -9.33 5.30
N GLY A 40 -0.94 -9.96 5.12
CA GLY A 40 0.17 -9.41 4.35
C GLY A 40 1.43 -9.22 5.19
N THR A 41 2.54 -8.90 4.52
CA THR A 41 3.82 -8.62 5.19
C THR A 41 4.02 -7.11 5.27
N PRO A 42 4.29 -6.54 6.46
CA PRO A 42 4.49 -5.11 6.63
C PRO A 42 5.86 -4.71 6.08
N THR A 43 5.94 -4.50 4.76
CA THR A 43 7.13 -4.00 4.06
C THR A 43 6.73 -2.82 3.19
N VAL A 44 7.59 -1.82 3.08
CA VAL A 44 7.34 -0.67 2.20
C VAL A 44 6.99 -1.11 0.77
N TRP A 45 6.03 -0.42 0.16
CA TRP A 45 5.39 -0.71 -1.14
C TRP A 45 4.55 -1.98 -1.23
N SER A 46 4.57 -2.86 -0.22
CA SER A 46 3.64 -3.97 -0.11
C SER A 46 2.23 -3.50 0.25
N ARG A 47 1.26 -4.41 0.07
CA ARG A 47 -0.13 -4.20 0.44
C ARG A 47 -0.46 -5.00 1.71
N LEU A 48 -1.16 -4.36 2.63
CA LEU A 48 -1.85 -4.98 3.74
C LEU A 48 -3.35 -5.02 3.44
N THR A 49 -4.01 -6.12 3.79
CA THR A 49 -5.44 -6.33 3.57
C THR A 49 -6.12 -6.56 4.90
N ALA A 50 -7.14 -5.75 5.21
CA ALA A 50 -8.00 -5.96 6.36
C ALA A 50 -9.06 -7.02 6.04
N VAL A 51 -9.20 -8.00 6.93
CA VAL A 51 -10.12 -9.13 6.77
C VAL A 51 -11.04 -9.18 7.98
N VAL A 52 -12.35 -8.98 7.76
CA VAL A 52 -13.35 -9.24 8.81
C VAL A 52 -13.43 -10.75 9.02
N THR A 53 -13.13 -11.21 10.23
CA THR A 53 -13.12 -12.65 10.56
C THR A 53 -14.41 -13.11 11.20
N GLN A 54 -15.15 -12.21 11.85
CA GLN A 54 -16.39 -12.54 12.54
C GLN A 54 -17.30 -11.31 12.59
N SER A 55 -18.62 -11.54 12.45
CA SER A 55 -19.69 -10.60 12.80
C SER A 55 -21.04 -11.33 12.84
N VAL A 56 -21.89 -11.00 13.81
CA VAL A 56 -23.25 -11.55 13.93
C VAL A 56 -24.24 -10.39 14.18
N PRO A 57 -25.17 -10.10 13.23
CA PRO A 57 -25.27 -10.70 11.90
C PRO A 57 -24.07 -10.32 11.00
N PRO A 58 -23.88 -11.03 9.86
CA PRO A 58 -22.85 -10.67 8.89
C PRO A 58 -23.03 -9.22 8.39
N VAL A 59 -21.97 -8.43 8.49
CA VAL A 59 -21.98 -7.05 7.97
C VAL A 59 -21.82 -7.08 6.45
N PRO A 60 -22.72 -6.44 5.67
CA PRO A 60 -22.56 -6.34 4.22
C PRO A 60 -21.35 -5.48 3.85
N ALA A 61 -20.73 -5.75 2.70
CA ALA A 61 -19.55 -4.99 2.27
C ALA A 61 -19.77 -3.47 2.19
N ALA A 62 -20.98 -3.04 1.79
CA ALA A 62 -21.36 -1.62 1.75
C ALA A 62 -21.53 -0.97 3.14
N GLY A 63 -21.69 -1.78 4.18
CA GLY A 63 -21.76 -1.34 5.57
C GLY A 63 -20.40 -1.34 6.28
N LEU A 64 -19.32 -1.68 5.59
CA LEU A 64 -17.96 -1.66 6.13
C LEU A 64 -17.25 -0.37 5.76
N SER A 65 -16.72 0.32 6.75
CA SER A 65 -15.76 1.41 6.56
C SER A 65 -14.51 1.16 7.37
N TRP A 66 -13.38 1.66 6.88
CA TRP A 66 -12.05 1.37 7.40
C TRP A 66 -11.34 2.66 7.73
N GLN A 67 -10.44 2.59 8.70
CA GLN A 67 -9.42 3.60 8.92
C GLN A 67 -8.14 2.89 9.35
N TRP A 68 -7.05 3.13 8.63
CA TRP A 68 -5.74 2.60 8.99
C TRP A 68 -4.97 3.61 9.84
N TYR A 69 -4.12 3.09 10.73
CA TYR A 69 -3.29 3.88 11.63
C TYR A 69 -1.84 3.40 11.59
N ALA A 70 -0.91 4.32 11.80
CA ALA A 70 0.52 4.06 11.99
C ALA A 70 0.90 4.56 13.40
N ASP A 71 1.37 3.67 14.27
CA ASP A 71 1.66 3.96 15.69
C ASP A 71 0.51 4.68 16.44
N GLY A 72 -0.72 4.41 16.04
CA GLY A 72 -1.94 5.02 16.60
C GLY A 72 -2.37 6.34 15.95
N GLU A 73 -1.58 6.91 15.04
CA GLU A 73 -1.98 8.08 14.25
C GLU A 73 -2.72 7.67 12.97
N PRO A 74 -3.85 8.31 12.63
CA PRO A 74 -4.62 7.95 11.44
C PRO A 74 -3.84 8.28 10.17
N ILE A 75 -3.74 7.30 9.26
CA ILE A 75 -3.16 7.51 7.93
C ILE A 75 -4.20 8.24 7.06
N PRO A 76 -3.95 9.48 6.62
CA PRO A 76 -4.95 10.25 5.87
C PRO A 76 -5.34 9.56 4.56
N GLY A 77 -6.65 9.47 4.29
CA GLY A 77 -7.19 8.86 3.08
C GLY A 77 -7.14 7.33 3.04
N ALA A 78 -6.59 6.67 4.06
CA ALA A 78 -6.57 5.21 4.14
C ALA A 78 -7.90 4.65 4.66
N THR A 79 -8.93 4.69 3.83
CA THR A 79 -10.31 4.28 4.19
C THR A 79 -10.81 3.02 3.47
N GLY A 80 -9.94 2.39 2.69
CA GLY A 80 -10.23 1.12 2.01
C GLY A 80 -9.82 -0.11 2.81
N ALA A 81 -10.31 -1.28 2.42
CA ALA A 81 -9.90 -2.57 2.99
C ALA A 81 -8.44 -2.94 2.68
N VAL A 82 -7.80 -2.25 1.73
CA VAL A 82 -6.41 -2.46 1.33
C VAL A 82 -5.61 -1.19 1.58
N LEU A 83 -4.52 -1.31 2.32
CA LEU A 83 -3.53 -0.25 2.52
C LEU A 83 -2.25 -0.58 1.76
N ARG A 84 -1.77 0.36 0.96
CA ARG A 84 -0.41 0.29 0.40
C ARG A 84 0.54 1.05 1.31
N LEU A 85 1.59 0.39 1.77
CA LEU A 85 2.60 0.99 2.63
C LEU A 85 3.53 1.87 1.80
N VAL A 86 3.85 3.04 2.32
CA VAL A 86 4.83 3.97 1.76
C VAL A 86 6.01 4.16 2.72
N ARG A 87 7.02 4.91 2.28
CA ARG A 87 8.29 5.05 2.99
C ARG A 87 8.12 5.70 4.37
N ASP A 88 7.13 6.58 4.49
CA ASP A 88 6.85 7.33 5.71
C ASP A 88 6.38 6.43 6.87
N GLN A 89 5.86 5.23 6.57
CA GLN A 89 5.46 4.27 7.61
C GLN A 89 6.59 3.32 8.04
N VAL A 90 7.80 3.41 7.47
CA VAL A 90 8.90 2.51 7.86
C VAL A 90 9.20 2.65 9.36
N GLY A 91 9.26 1.51 10.06
CA GLY A 91 9.47 1.45 11.50
C GLY A 91 8.21 1.57 12.35
N THR A 92 7.09 2.00 11.76
CA THR A 92 5.80 2.11 12.48
C THR A 92 5.07 0.77 12.51
N GLN A 93 4.23 0.56 13.52
CA GLN A 93 3.29 -0.55 13.58
C GLN A 93 1.95 -0.13 12.98
N ILE A 94 1.34 -1.02 12.21
CA ILE A 94 0.08 -0.73 11.52
C ILE A 94 -1.08 -1.38 12.25
N THR A 95 -2.18 -0.64 12.40
CA THR A 95 -3.48 -1.16 12.81
C THR A 95 -4.57 -0.72 11.85
N VAL A 96 -5.69 -1.43 11.85
CA VAL A 96 -6.90 -1.04 11.13
C VAL A 96 -8.07 -1.07 12.09
N GLN A 97 -8.88 -0.02 12.06
CA GLN A 97 -10.20 0.01 12.67
C GLN A 97 -11.24 -0.20 11.58
N VAL A 98 -12.16 -1.12 11.81
CA VAL A 98 -13.33 -1.35 10.98
C VAL A 98 -14.57 -0.90 11.71
N THR A 99 -15.45 -0.22 10.99
CA THR A 99 -16.80 0.14 11.44
C THR A 99 -17.79 -0.67 10.63
N GLY A 100 -18.64 -1.44 11.32
CA GLY A 100 -19.69 -2.24 10.72
C GLY A 100 -21.07 -1.62 10.91
N LEU A 101 -21.84 -1.55 9.82
CA LEU A 101 -23.21 -1.06 9.79
C LEU A 101 -24.14 -2.11 9.18
N VAL A 102 -25.19 -2.44 9.92
CA VAL A 102 -26.32 -3.26 9.46
C VAL A 102 -27.60 -2.48 9.73
N GLU A 103 -28.54 -2.53 8.78
CA GLU A 103 -29.85 -1.87 8.90
C GLU A 103 -30.57 -2.33 10.17
N ASP A 104 -31.13 -1.40 10.93
CA ASP A 104 -31.77 -1.64 12.24
C ASP A 104 -30.86 -2.13 13.38
N TYR A 105 -29.54 -2.20 13.15
CA TYR A 105 -28.54 -2.46 14.19
C TYR A 105 -27.80 -1.19 14.60
N GLN A 106 -27.23 -1.23 15.80
CA GLN A 106 -26.22 -0.31 16.28
C GLN A 106 -24.92 -0.54 15.52
N THR A 107 -24.18 0.54 15.29
CA THR A 107 -22.84 0.49 14.69
C THR A 107 -21.88 -0.23 15.62
N ALA A 108 -21.10 -1.17 15.09
CA ALA A 108 -20.03 -1.83 15.81
C ALA A 108 -18.65 -1.39 15.29
N LEU A 109 -17.66 -1.41 16.19
CA LEU A 109 -16.27 -1.09 15.91
C LEU A 109 -15.40 -2.27 16.30
N ALA A 110 -14.39 -2.57 15.48
CA ALA A 110 -13.34 -3.50 15.84
C ALA A 110 -12.00 -2.95 15.38
N THR A 111 -10.95 -3.21 16.17
CA THR A 111 -9.58 -2.81 15.85
C THR A 111 -8.73 -4.07 15.78
N SER A 112 -7.86 -4.16 14.77
CA SER A 112 -6.94 -5.27 14.63
C SER A 112 -5.85 -5.26 15.70
N GLU A 113 -5.15 -6.38 15.85
CA GLU A 113 -3.83 -6.37 16.47
C GLU A 113 -2.84 -5.53 15.65
N GLN A 114 -1.79 -5.05 16.31
CA GLN A 114 -0.67 -4.35 15.67
C GLN A 114 0.15 -5.32 14.82
N THR A 115 0.56 -4.88 13.63
CA THR A 115 1.56 -5.60 12.86
C THR A 115 2.94 -5.52 13.52
N ALA A 116 3.87 -6.36 13.05
CA ALA A 116 5.28 -6.06 13.21
C ALA A 116 5.61 -4.68 12.58
N PRO A 117 6.66 -3.99 13.04
CA PRO A 117 7.11 -2.73 12.45
C PRO A 117 7.33 -2.87 10.94
N VAL A 118 6.92 -1.87 10.16
CA VAL A 118 7.07 -1.89 8.71
C VAL A 118 8.55 -1.90 8.33
N ALA A 119 8.96 -2.94 7.62
CA ALA A 119 10.33 -3.08 7.12
C ALA A 119 10.58 -2.17 5.92
N GLY A 120 11.71 -1.46 5.93
CA GLY A 120 12.23 -0.76 4.76
C GLY A 120 12.90 -1.72 3.76
N VAL A 121 12.90 -1.36 2.48
CA VAL A 121 13.68 -2.05 1.44
C VAL A 121 14.97 -1.26 1.22
N PRO A 122 16.16 -1.88 1.38
CA PRO A 122 17.43 -1.19 1.15
C PRO A 122 17.58 -0.80 -0.32
N ILE A 123 18.20 0.36 -0.55
CA ILE A 123 18.52 0.81 -1.91
C ILE A 123 19.69 0.02 -2.44
N GLU A 124 19.45 -0.78 -3.47
CA GLU A 124 20.47 -1.54 -4.17
C GLU A 124 20.44 -1.30 -5.68
N PHE A 125 21.62 -1.46 -6.29
CA PHE A 125 21.81 -1.42 -7.73
C PHE A 125 22.72 -2.55 -8.15
N LYS A 126 22.29 -3.32 -9.15
CA LYS A 126 23.02 -4.48 -9.66
C LYS A 126 23.02 -4.50 -11.19
N VAL A 127 24.12 -4.97 -11.76
CA VAL A 127 24.25 -5.27 -13.18
C VAL A 127 24.39 -6.77 -13.36
N ALA A 128 23.51 -7.37 -14.17
CA ALA A 128 23.38 -8.82 -14.31
C ALA A 128 24.60 -9.47 -14.97
N ARG A 129 25.16 -8.82 -16.00
CA ARG A 129 26.34 -9.31 -16.73
C ARG A 129 27.60 -8.65 -16.19
N LYS A 130 28.52 -9.46 -15.66
CA LYS A 130 29.77 -8.96 -15.04
C LYS A 130 30.93 -8.79 -16.02
N THR A 131 30.85 -9.36 -17.22
CA THR A 131 31.88 -9.25 -18.26
C THR A 131 31.25 -8.92 -19.59
N VAL A 132 31.71 -7.86 -20.25
CA VAL A 132 31.08 -7.29 -21.45
C VAL A 132 32.11 -6.74 -22.42
N ARG A 133 31.80 -6.71 -23.72
CA ARG A 133 32.61 -6.01 -24.73
C ARG A 133 32.09 -4.58 -24.98
N PRO A 134 32.92 -3.64 -25.42
CA PRO A 134 32.43 -2.38 -25.97
C PRO A 134 31.38 -2.63 -27.06
N GLY A 135 30.24 -1.93 -27.01
CA GLY A 135 29.11 -2.09 -27.92
C GLY A 135 28.09 -3.15 -27.51
N GLU A 136 28.38 -3.99 -26.51
CA GLU A 136 27.42 -4.99 -26.01
C GLU A 136 26.48 -4.41 -24.93
N SER A 137 25.36 -5.09 -24.75
CA SER A 137 24.34 -4.74 -23.76
C SER A 137 24.53 -5.45 -22.41
N VAL A 138 24.19 -4.75 -21.34
CA VAL A 138 24.03 -5.28 -19.98
C VAL A 138 22.68 -4.87 -19.41
N VAL A 139 22.10 -5.72 -18.55
CA VAL A 139 20.88 -5.38 -17.81
C VAL A 139 21.26 -4.81 -16.46
N ALA A 140 20.78 -3.59 -16.19
CA ALA A 140 20.89 -2.90 -14.92
C ALA A 140 19.56 -2.97 -14.18
N ARG A 141 19.61 -3.28 -12.89
CA ARG A 141 18.47 -3.45 -12.00
C ARG A 141 18.66 -2.60 -10.74
N GLY A 142 17.62 -1.88 -10.36
CA GLY A 142 17.58 -1.16 -9.09
C GLY A 142 16.38 -1.60 -8.26
N VAL A 143 16.55 -1.62 -6.93
CA VAL A 143 15.49 -1.87 -5.94
C VAL A 143 15.66 -0.89 -4.78
N GLY A 144 14.57 -0.61 -4.05
CA GLY A 144 14.61 0.31 -2.90
C GLY A 144 14.42 1.78 -3.26
N TYR A 145 14.06 2.12 -4.49
CA TYR A 145 13.80 3.49 -4.94
C TYR A 145 12.34 3.87 -4.66
N THR A 146 12.03 5.15 -4.54
CA THR A 146 10.63 5.59 -4.42
C THR A 146 9.95 5.45 -5.79
N PRO A 147 8.71 4.91 -5.86
CA PRO A 147 7.94 4.88 -7.10
C PRO A 147 7.89 6.25 -7.78
N GLY A 148 8.20 6.29 -9.08
CA GLY A 148 8.30 7.53 -9.84
C GLY A 148 9.69 8.18 -9.84
N ASP A 149 10.64 7.73 -9.01
CA ASP A 149 12.02 8.21 -9.06
C ASP A 149 12.62 7.97 -10.44
N VAL A 150 13.21 9.01 -11.03
CA VAL A 150 13.93 8.93 -12.31
C VAL A 150 15.42 8.81 -12.03
N VAL A 151 15.98 7.63 -12.31
CA VAL A 151 17.36 7.27 -12.01
C VAL A 151 18.21 7.33 -13.28
N GLU A 152 19.25 8.15 -13.26
CA GLU A 152 20.22 8.23 -14.35
C GLU A 152 21.23 7.08 -14.26
N LEU A 153 21.33 6.30 -15.33
CA LEU A 153 22.25 5.18 -15.46
C LEU A 153 23.48 5.63 -16.26
N LYS A 154 24.62 5.72 -15.57
CA LYS A 154 25.86 6.29 -16.09
C LYS A 154 26.97 5.25 -16.22
N PHE A 155 27.81 5.43 -17.24
CA PHE A 155 29.09 4.73 -17.38
C PHE A 155 30.21 5.77 -17.50
N GLY A 156 31.11 5.80 -16.51
CA GLY A 156 32.03 6.94 -16.35
C GLY A 156 31.25 8.22 -16.03
N THR A 157 31.40 9.25 -16.87
CA THR A 157 30.66 10.53 -16.80
C THR A 157 29.45 10.56 -17.72
N ARG A 158 29.33 9.59 -18.65
CA ARG A 158 28.28 9.58 -19.68
C ARG A 158 26.99 8.95 -19.12
N VAL A 159 25.87 9.64 -19.30
CA VAL A 159 24.52 9.06 -19.13
C VAL A 159 24.26 8.14 -20.31
N LEU A 160 23.98 6.87 -20.02
CA LEU A 160 23.58 5.89 -21.02
C LEU A 160 22.07 5.86 -21.20
N ARG A 161 21.34 5.98 -20.09
CA ARG A 161 19.87 5.90 -20.06
C ARG A 161 19.34 6.50 -18.76
N SER A 162 18.04 6.82 -18.72
CA SER A 162 17.29 7.03 -17.48
C SER A 162 16.24 5.94 -17.32
N ALA A 163 16.01 5.50 -16.09
CA ALA A 163 15.02 4.49 -15.75
C ALA A 163 14.12 5.02 -14.62
N THR A 164 12.81 4.80 -14.73
CA THR A 164 11.85 5.21 -13.71
C THR A 164 11.52 4.02 -12.81
N ALA A 165 11.54 4.23 -11.49
CA ALA A 165 11.11 3.21 -10.54
C ALA A 165 9.60 2.97 -10.62
N ASP A 166 9.20 1.69 -10.66
CA ASP A 166 7.83 1.23 -10.69
C ASP A 166 7.13 1.36 -9.33
N ASP A 167 5.87 0.90 -9.24
CA ASP A 167 5.08 0.89 -8.01
C ASP A 167 5.66 0.01 -6.90
N ASN A 168 6.70 -0.76 -7.14
CA ASN A 168 7.38 -1.55 -6.12
C ASN A 168 8.78 -1.00 -5.82
N GLY A 169 9.08 0.21 -6.29
CA GLY A 169 10.37 0.85 -6.08
C GLY A 169 11.51 0.19 -6.85
N ARG A 170 11.20 -0.47 -7.98
CA ARG A 170 12.14 -1.21 -8.79
C ARG A 170 12.27 -0.61 -10.18
N PHE A 171 13.43 -0.75 -10.79
CA PHE A 171 13.58 -0.48 -12.22
C PHE A 171 14.47 -1.54 -12.87
N GLU A 172 14.25 -1.76 -14.15
CA GLU A 172 15.09 -2.60 -15.00
C GLU A 172 15.35 -1.87 -16.32
N ALA A 173 16.61 -1.85 -16.76
CA ALA A 173 16.99 -1.19 -17.98
C ALA A 173 18.14 -1.93 -18.69
N THR A 174 17.99 -2.10 -20.00
CA THR A 174 19.09 -2.53 -20.86
C THR A 174 19.95 -1.33 -21.23
N LEU A 175 21.24 -1.44 -20.94
CA LEU A 175 22.28 -0.44 -21.19
C LEU A 175 23.26 -0.97 -22.22
N VAL A 176 23.57 -0.18 -23.25
CA VAL A 176 24.64 -0.50 -24.20
C VAL A 176 25.93 0.15 -23.69
N ILE A 177 26.98 -0.64 -23.48
CA ILE A 177 28.29 -0.11 -23.14
C ILE A 177 28.85 0.58 -24.40
N PRO A 178 29.28 1.85 -24.34
CA PRO A 178 29.68 2.57 -25.55
C PRO A 178 30.83 1.85 -26.29
N ALA A 179 30.70 1.74 -27.61
CA ALA A 179 31.68 1.04 -28.45
C ALA A 179 33.03 1.78 -28.55
N ASP A 180 33.03 3.08 -28.27
CA ASP A 180 34.19 3.97 -28.28
C ASP A 180 35.02 3.90 -26.97
N VAL A 181 34.61 3.07 -26.00
CA VAL A 181 35.35 2.89 -24.75
C VAL A 181 36.76 2.35 -25.01
N LYS A 182 37.76 3.15 -24.63
CA LYS A 182 39.19 2.78 -24.62
C LYS A 182 39.72 2.43 -23.23
N VAL A 183 38.84 2.42 -22.23
CA VAL A 183 39.16 2.08 -20.83
C VAL A 183 38.61 0.69 -20.49
N TYR A 184 39.52 -0.26 -20.29
CA TYR A 184 39.22 -1.68 -20.11
C TYR A 184 39.41 -2.13 -18.66
N GLY A 185 38.95 -3.35 -18.33
CA GLY A 185 38.98 -3.91 -16.99
C GLY A 185 37.77 -3.49 -16.15
N ASN A 186 37.92 -3.45 -14.83
CA ASN A 186 36.82 -3.15 -13.91
C ASN A 186 36.33 -1.70 -14.05
N ARG A 187 35.09 -1.52 -14.49
CA ARG A 187 34.41 -0.23 -14.65
C ARG A 187 33.14 -0.18 -13.83
N LYS A 188 32.86 0.99 -13.26
CA LYS A 188 31.64 1.25 -12.51
C LYS A 188 30.53 1.68 -13.45
N VAL A 189 29.41 0.98 -13.41
CA VAL A 189 28.11 1.49 -13.86
C VAL A 189 27.43 2.08 -12.64
N LYS A 190 26.96 3.32 -12.76
CA LYS A 190 26.36 4.06 -11.64
C LYS A 190 24.87 4.27 -11.89
N ALA A 191 24.07 4.11 -10.85
CA ALA A 191 22.73 4.65 -10.73
C ALA A 191 22.81 5.93 -9.89
N VAL A 192 22.36 7.04 -10.46
CA VAL A 192 22.41 8.36 -9.83
C VAL A 192 21.00 8.93 -9.73
N LEU A 193 20.62 9.32 -8.52
CA LEU A 193 19.35 9.98 -8.21
C LEU A 193 19.65 11.13 -7.25
N ALA A 194 19.61 12.38 -7.74
CA ALA A 194 20.09 13.54 -6.98
C ALA A 194 21.49 13.27 -6.37
N ASP A 195 21.63 13.32 -5.04
CA ASP A 195 22.88 13.05 -4.32
C ASP A 195 23.14 11.57 -4.04
N LEU A 196 22.15 10.70 -4.26
CA LEU A 196 22.27 9.27 -4.07
C LEU A 196 22.99 8.63 -5.27
N VAL A 197 24.15 8.02 -5.01
CA VAL A 197 24.89 7.26 -6.01
C VAL A 197 25.07 5.81 -5.56
N ARG A 198 24.49 4.89 -6.31
CA ARG A 198 24.80 3.46 -6.22
C ARG A 198 25.60 3.03 -7.45
N PHE A 199 26.43 2.01 -7.30
CA PHE A 199 27.19 1.49 -8.42
C PHE A 199 27.41 0.00 -8.30
N ASP A 200 27.60 -0.62 -9.46
CA ASP A 200 28.06 -1.99 -9.58
C ASP A 200 29.21 -2.03 -10.58
N THR A 201 30.01 -3.09 -10.52
CA THR A 201 31.20 -3.25 -11.34
C THR A 201 30.94 -4.24 -12.46
N VAL A 202 31.47 -3.89 -13.63
CA VAL A 202 31.51 -4.72 -14.83
C VAL A 202 32.92 -4.67 -15.40
N TYR A 203 33.44 -5.84 -15.78
CA TYR A 203 34.71 -5.98 -16.48
C TYR A 203 34.51 -5.77 -17.98
N VAL A 204 35.13 -4.72 -18.53
CA VAL A 204 35.10 -4.41 -19.96
C VAL A 204 36.31 -5.04 -20.64
N LEU A 205 36.06 -5.99 -21.54
CA LEU A 205 37.10 -6.74 -22.26
C LEU A 205 37.90 -5.84 -23.20
N ARG A 206 39.21 -6.10 -23.30
CA ARG A 206 40.06 -5.49 -24.32
C ARG A 206 39.79 -6.15 -25.68
N PRO A 207 39.85 -5.41 -26.81
CA PRO A 207 39.74 -5.99 -28.14
C PRO A 207 40.74 -7.13 -28.40
N SER A 208 41.90 -7.11 -27.76
CA SER A 208 42.97 -8.10 -27.91
C SER A 208 42.85 -9.32 -26.97
N GLU A 209 41.84 -9.39 -26.09
CA GLU A 209 41.59 -10.57 -25.23
C GLU A 209 40.75 -11.66 -25.95
N VAL A 210 40.59 -11.55 -27.27
CA VAL A 210 40.01 -12.61 -28.11
C VAL A 210 41.03 -13.75 -28.20
N ARG A 211 40.70 -14.90 -27.61
CA ARG A 211 41.45 -16.14 -27.82
C ARG A 211 41.41 -16.44 -29.34
N PRO A 212 42.56 -16.71 -30.00
CA PRO A 212 42.52 -17.20 -31.37
C PRO A 212 41.77 -18.54 -31.39
N ASP A 213 40.97 -18.73 -32.44
CA ASP A 213 40.16 -19.91 -32.71
C ASP A 213 40.97 -21.22 -32.68
#